data_AF-A0A1B6CXT6-F1
#
_entry.id   AF-A0A1B6CXT6-F1
#
_cell.length_a   1.000
_cell.length_b   1.000
_cell.length_c   1.000
_cell.angle_alpha   90.00
_cell.angle_beta   90.00
_cell.angle_gamma   90.00
#
_symmetry.space_group_name_H-M   'P 1'
#
loop_
_entity.id
_entity.type
_entity.pdbx_description
1 polymer ?
#
loop_
_entity_poly.entity_id
_entity_poly.type
_entity_poly.pdbx_seq_one_letter_code
_entity_poly.pdbx_strand_id
1 'polypeptide(L)'
;MEMPVPSSFNDITTNKTIRDFLGVVWYQRTFFIPKSWFGKKKIIIHFGSVHYLTNVWINKEYIGYHLGGHIPFEFNIEKNVREGINIITVAVNNTLTESSIPQGFTSYPNNTVRYPPGYKLYSHNFDYFDYAGINRPIKLYTTPLCFIADIKILSSLKGSTGYLDFKVVFEPSSANTECIVSLKDKKGLTITTTNSCSATLKIDNVKLWWPINTGYESVGYLYTLEVFMNCDQDYDIYRLPVGIRTIKWNSHNLFINDKPIYLKGFGMHEDADIRGRGFDYSILVRDFNLIKWVGANAIRTSHYPYSEEFLNEADKQGLLVILETPACSLNAFTENLLINHAEILKKMVKYNKNRPSVIIWSLANEPYTNLDSSASYFSYLVNITKTLDKTRPVTFVTSQSFENDKAMKFMDIICVNRYSSWYQDAGSTDLIQYQVVNEMTAWYNKFLRPIIMTEFGAGTISGLHRLPESMWSEEYQVVVIYCHAAAFQYLRSKGIMTGELIWNFKDFNTPEGFLRPGKNCKGIFTRNRQPKESAHLVKTLYANISSYILDSNEVHVKHNHIGNFI
;
A
#
# COMPACT_ATOMS: atom_id res chain seq x y z
N MET A 1 27.39 -17.56 -6.04
CA MET A 1 26.59 -16.82 -7.04
C MET A 1 26.28 -15.46 -6.45
N GLU A 2 26.53 -14.39 -7.19
CA GLU A 2 26.18 -13.04 -6.72
C GLU A 2 24.68 -12.80 -6.91
N MET A 3 24.05 -12.17 -5.91
CA MET A 3 22.63 -11.78 -5.97
C MET A 3 22.50 -10.28 -5.67
N PRO A 4 21.81 -9.51 -6.52
CA PRO A 4 21.63 -8.08 -6.29
C PRO A 4 20.71 -7.84 -5.09
N VAL A 5 20.99 -6.77 -4.37
CA VAL A 5 20.16 -6.27 -3.26
C VAL A 5 20.01 -4.75 -3.46
N PRO A 6 18.78 -4.21 -3.55
CA PRO A 6 17.50 -4.90 -3.39
C PRO A 6 17.05 -5.67 -4.65
N SER A 7 16.57 -6.91 -4.47
CA SER A 7 15.90 -7.70 -5.52
C SER A 7 15.19 -8.92 -4.93
N SER A 8 14.15 -9.38 -5.61
CA SER A 8 13.71 -10.76 -5.48
C SER A 8 14.69 -11.67 -6.24
N PHE A 9 15.02 -12.85 -5.72
CA PHE A 9 16.03 -13.72 -6.35
C PHE A 9 15.48 -14.55 -7.51
N ASN A 10 14.16 -14.72 -7.56
CA ASN A 10 13.52 -15.76 -8.38
C ASN A 10 13.80 -15.60 -9.89
N ASP A 11 13.84 -14.36 -10.39
CA ASP A 11 13.99 -14.08 -11.83
C ASP A 11 15.36 -13.51 -12.22
N ILE A 12 16.32 -13.50 -11.27
CA ILE A 12 17.69 -13.03 -11.55
C ILE A 12 18.46 -14.02 -12.40
N THR A 13 18.20 -15.31 -12.24
CA THR A 13 18.92 -16.38 -12.94
C THR A 13 18.01 -17.08 -13.93
N THR A 14 18.60 -17.78 -14.88
CA THR A 14 17.87 -18.66 -15.80
C THR A 14 17.59 -20.05 -15.21
N ASN A 15 17.91 -20.28 -13.93
CA ASN A 15 17.79 -21.58 -13.30
C ASN A 15 16.40 -21.76 -12.66
N LYS A 16 15.59 -22.64 -13.24
CA LYS A 16 14.24 -22.99 -12.74
C LYS A 16 14.25 -23.45 -11.27
N THR A 17 15.25 -24.22 -10.86
CA THR A 17 15.36 -24.68 -9.46
C THR A 17 15.59 -23.53 -8.49
N ILE A 18 16.28 -22.46 -8.88
CA ILE A 18 16.41 -21.24 -8.07
C ILE A 18 15.10 -20.46 -8.09
N ARG A 19 14.48 -20.31 -9.27
CA ARG A 19 13.23 -19.57 -9.44
C ARG A 19 12.11 -20.11 -8.54
N ASP A 20 11.96 -21.43 -8.52
CA ASP A 20 10.90 -22.14 -7.79
C ASP A 20 11.34 -22.60 -6.38
N PHE A 21 12.53 -22.17 -5.93
CA PHE A 21 13.08 -22.61 -4.66
C PHE A 21 12.17 -22.20 -3.49
N LEU A 22 11.87 -23.16 -2.62
CA LEU A 22 11.13 -22.96 -1.38
C LEU A 22 11.96 -23.47 -0.20
N GLY A 23 12.36 -22.55 0.68
CA GLY A 23 13.19 -22.86 1.83
C GLY A 23 14.10 -21.71 2.20
N VAL A 24 15.24 -22.04 2.80
CA VAL A 24 16.20 -21.05 3.30
C VAL A 24 17.25 -20.75 2.23
N VAL A 25 17.37 -19.46 1.87
CA VAL A 25 18.49 -18.92 1.09
C VAL A 25 19.38 -18.04 1.97
N TRP A 26 20.66 -17.94 1.64
CA TRP A 26 21.64 -17.21 2.44
C TRP A 26 22.28 -16.10 1.61
N TYR A 27 22.25 -14.88 2.12
CA TYR A 27 23.00 -13.72 1.62
C TYR A 27 24.17 -13.46 2.56
N GLN A 28 25.32 -13.09 1.99
CA GLN A 28 26.49 -12.71 2.77
C GLN A 28 27.23 -11.57 2.09
N ARG A 29 27.71 -10.61 2.87
CA ARG A 29 28.52 -9.49 2.39
C ARG A 29 29.45 -8.98 3.48
N THR A 30 30.61 -8.47 3.09
CA THR A 30 31.49 -7.70 3.98
C THR A 30 31.11 -6.22 3.98
N PHE A 31 31.22 -5.55 5.13
CA PHE A 31 31.04 -4.10 5.26
C PHE A 31 32.07 -3.51 6.21
N PHE A 32 32.32 -2.20 6.10
CA PHE A 32 33.34 -1.50 6.88
C PHE A 32 32.69 -0.59 7.93
N ILE A 33 33.18 -0.64 9.17
CA ILE A 33 32.80 0.30 10.24
C ILE A 33 34.01 1.18 10.59
N PRO A 34 33.90 2.52 10.47
CA PRO A 34 34.97 3.42 10.85
C PRO A 34 35.09 3.55 12.37
N LYS A 35 36.31 3.78 12.86
CA LYS A 35 36.60 3.98 14.29
C LYS A 35 35.74 5.04 14.96
N SER A 36 35.38 6.09 14.22
CA SER A 36 34.59 7.24 14.70
C SER A 36 33.16 6.90 15.12
N TRP A 37 32.69 5.67 14.89
CA TRP A 37 31.36 5.21 15.30
C TRP A 37 31.33 4.57 16.69
N PHE A 38 32.48 4.20 17.27
CA PHE A 38 32.54 3.55 18.57
C PHE A 38 32.49 4.54 19.75
N GLY A 39 31.89 4.12 20.86
CA GLY A 39 31.98 4.75 22.18
C GLY A 39 30.90 5.77 22.55
N LYS A 40 30.24 6.41 21.56
CA LYS A 40 29.22 7.44 21.81
C LYS A 40 27.97 7.34 20.93
N LYS A 41 27.83 6.27 20.15
CA LYS A 41 26.76 6.13 19.17
C LYS A 41 26.20 4.72 19.18
N LYS A 42 24.90 4.60 18.93
CA LYS A 42 24.31 3.33 18.53
C LYS A 42 24.64 3.09 17.07
N ILE A 43 24.91 1.84 16.71
CA ILE A 43 25.14 1.42 15.33
C ILE A 43 23.95 0.57 14.91
N ILE A 44 23.12 1.09 14.02
CA ILE A 44 21.86 0.46 13.62
C ILE A 44 21.98 -0.07 12.20
N ILE A 45 21.56 -1.33 12.03
CA ILE A 45 21.29 -1.89 10.72
C ILE A 45 19.77 -1.95 10.51
N HIS A 46 19.32 -1.37 9.41
CA HIS A 46 17.92 -1.27 9.02
C HIS A 46 17.66 -2.09 7.77
N PHE A 47 16.64 -2.93 7.82
CA PHE A 47 16.16 -3.74 6.70
C PHE A 47 14.82 -3.17 6.24
N GLY A 48 14.75 -2.69 4.99
CA GLY A 48 13.51 -2.12 4.47
C GLY A 48 12.39 -3.15 4.25
N SER A 49 12.75 -4.35 3.78
CA SER A 49 11.82 -5.47 3.51
C SER A 49 12.63 -6.70 3.11
N VAL A 50 12.35 -7.82 3.77
CA VAL A 50 12.93 -9.12 3.46
C VAL A 50 11.81 -10.16 3.52
N HIS A 51 11.53 -10.84 2.42
CA HIS A 51 10.43 -11.80 2.36
C HIS A 51 10.94 -13.24 2.56
N TYR A 52 10.59 -13.98 3.64
CA TYR A 52 9.59 -13.67 4.67
C TYR A 52 10.11 -13.83 6.12
N LEU A 53 10.57 -15.02 6.52
CA LEU A 53 11.22 -15.20 7.82
C LEU A 53 12.72 -14.95 7.65
N THR A 54 13.23 -13.96 8.38
CA THR A 54 14.61 -13.50 8.26
C THR A 54 15.38 -13.75 9.54
N ASN A 55 16.57 -14.34 9.44
CA ASN A 55 17.53 -14.46 10.55
C ASN A 55 18.82 -13.75 10.16
N VAL A 56 19.45 -13.05 11.11
CA VAL A 56 20.63 -12.23 10.83
C VAL A 56 21.79 -12.59 11.77
N TRP A 57 22.99 -12.58 11.21
CA TRP A 57 24.24 -12.73 11.94
C TRP A 57 25.23 -11.64 11.53
N ILE A 58 26.01 -11.18 12.51
CA ILE A 58 27.16 -10.29 12.31
C ILE A 58 28.38 -11.00 12.87
N ASN A 59 29.45 -11.13 12.07
CA ASN A 59 30.69 -11.81 12.47
C ASN A 59 30.49 -13.20 13.10
N LYS A 60 29.54 -13.99 12.56
CA LYS A 60 29.10 -15.31 13.04
C LYS A 60 28.26 -15.30 14.33
N GLU A 61 28.04 -14.14 14.95
CA GLU A 61 27.15 -14.00 16.10
C GLU A 61 25.71 -13.76 15.61
N TYR A 62 24.75 -14.52 16.16
CA TYR A 62 23.32 -14.37 15.85
C TYR A 62 22.75 -13.13 16.54
N ILE A 63 22.14 -12.22 15.78
CA ILE A 63 21.60 -10.96 16.34
C ILE A 63 20.09 -10.97 16.52
N GLY A 64 19.36 -11.83 15.80
CA GLY A 64 17.91 -11.94 15.90
C GLY A 64 17.20 -12.32 14.61
N TYR A 65 15.87 -12.28 14.67
CA TYR A 65 14.99 -12.62 13.55
C TYR A 65 13.85 -11.61 13.35
N HIS A 66 13.25 -11.66 12.16
CA HIS A 66 12.03 -10.93 11.82
C HIS A 66 11.06 -11.83 11.05
N LEU A 67 9.77 -11.72 11.38
CA LEU A 67 8.68 -12.37 10.66
C LEU A 67 7.84 -11.30 9.96
N GLY A 68 7.78 -11.35 8.62
CA GLY A 68 7.03 -10.39 7.82
C GLY A 68 7.79 -9.96 6.56
N GLY A 69 7.10 -9.84 5.43
CA GLY A 69 7.75 -9.56 4.14
C GLY A 69 7.84 -8.09 3.74
N HIS A 70 7.09 -7.18 4.38
CA HIS A 70 6.79 -5.86 3.79
C HIS A 70 6.91 -4.68 4.77
N ILE A 71 7.27 -4.96 6.02
CA ILE A 71 7.43 -3.95 7.07
C ILE A 71 8.91 -3.91 7.46
N PRO A 72 9.50 -2.72 7.65
CA PRO A 72 10.90 -2.62 8.02
C PRO A 72 11.17 -3.14 9.44
N PHE A 73 12.42 -3.50 9.69
CA PHE A 73 12.92 -3.89 11.02
C PHE A 73 14.40 -3.55 11.17
N GLU A 74 14.85 -3.45 12.41
CA GLU A 74 16.17 -2.91 12.74
C GLU A 74 16.80 -3.67 13.91
N PHE A 75 18.13 -3.68 13.95
CA PHE A 75 18.92 -4.18 15.08
C PHE A 75 19.98 -3.16 15.47
N ASN A 76 20.18 -2.94 16.78
CA ASN A 76 21.39 -2.30 17.28
C ASN A 76 22.52 -3.34 17.33
N ILE A 77 23.53 -3.14 16.49
CA ILE A 77 24.64 -4.08 16.29
C ILE A 77 25.96 -3.58 16.86
N GLU A 78 25.95 -2.50 17.65
CA GLU A 78 27.15 -1.90 18.27
C GLU A 78 28.03 -2.95 18.97
N LYS A 79 27.41 -3.91 19.68
CA LYS A 79 28.11 -4.98 20.41
C LYS A 79 28.61 -6.12 19.53
N ASN A 80 28.15 -6.21 18.29
CA ASN A 80 28.40 -7.33 17.38
C ASN A 80 29.43 -6.97 16.29
N VAL A 81 29.73 -5.68 16.12
CA VAL A 81 30.69 -5.16 15.14
C VAL A 81 32.03 -4.81 15.77
N ARG A 82 33.07 -4.77 14.94
CA ARG A 82 34.42 -4.29 15.26
C ARG A 82 34.85 -3.19 14.30
N GLU A 83 35.85 -2.42 14.69
CA GLU A 83 36.50 -1.47 13.76
C GLU A 83 37.01 -2.21 12.52
N GLY A 84 36.83 -1.61 11.35
CA GLY A 84 37.26 -2.18 10.08
C GLY A 84 36.23 -3.13 9.47
N ILE A 85 36.71 -4.24 8.90
CA ILE A 85 35.88 -5.15 8.11
C ILE A 85 35.09 -6.11 9.00
N ASN A 86 33.79 -6.13 8.75
CA ASN A 86 32.78 -6.99 9.36
C ASN A 86 32.09 -7.82 8.27
N ILE A 87 31.45 -8.92 8.67
CA ILE A 87 30.65 -9.76 7.78
C ILE A 87 29.21 -9.79 8.28
N ILE A 88 28.27 -9.56 7.39
CA ILE A 88 26.85 -9.82 7.62
C ILE A 88 26.42 -11.08 6.86
N THR A 89 25.66 -11.94 7.54
CA THR A 89 24.96 -13.07 6.95
C THR A 89 23.47 -12.94 7.22
N VAL A 90 22.64 -13.12 6.19
CA VAL A 90 21.18 -13.04 6.29
C VAL A 90 20.59 -14.32 5.71
N ALA A 91 19.89 -15.09 6.53
CA ALA A 91 19.10 -16.24 6.07
C ALA A 91 17.65 -15.80 5.85
N VAL A 92 17.11 -16.12 4.68
CA VAL A 92 15.75 -15.75 4.28
C VAL A 92 14.99 -17.02 3.95
N ASN A 93 13.88 -17.26 4.64
CA ASN A 93 12.98 -18.38 4.38
C ASN A 93 11.66 -17.85 3.79
N ASN A 94 11.33 -18.31 2.59
CA ASN A 94 10.10 -17.96 1.86
C ASN A 94 8.96 -18.97 2.02
N THR A 95 9.10 -19.95 2.92
CA THR A 95 8.02 -20.90 3.18
C THR A 95 6.93 -20.22 4.02
N LEU A 96 5.78 -19.91 3.40
CA LEU A 96 4.60 -19.45 4.10
C LEU A 96 3.84 -20.62 4.75
N THR A 97 3.09 -20.30 5.80
CA THR A 97 2.27 -21.22 6.59
C THR A 97 0.84 -20.69 6.76
N GLU A 98 -0.05 -21.49 7.33
CA GLU A 98 -1.43 -21.07 7.61
C GLU A 98 -1.51 -19.92 8.62
N SER A 99 -0.47 -19.68 9.42
CA SER A 99 -0.39 -18.54 10.33
C SER A 99 0.41 -17.36 9.76
N SER A 100 0.99 -17.51 8.55
CA SER A 100 1.69 -16.43 7.87
C SER A 100 0.72 -15.43 7.24
N ILE A 101 1.22 -14.22 6.95
CA ILE A 101 0.43 -13.18 6.27
C ILE A 101 1.26 -12.66 5.10
N PRO A 102 0.92 -13.04 3.85
CA PRO A 102 -0.21 -13.90 3.46
C PRO A 102 -0.05 -15.39 3.85
N GLN A 103 -1.13 -16.16 3.76
CA GLN A 103 -1.16 -17.60 4.11
C GLN A 103 -0.58 -18.46 2.99
N GLY A 104 0.12 -19.53 3.37
CA GLY A 104 0.54 -20.61 2.48
C GLY A 104 0.31 -21.99 3.09
N PHE A 105 0.23 -22.99 2.23
CA PHE A 105 -0.16 -24.35 2.60
C PHE A 105 0.84 -25.33 2.01
N THR A 106 1.19 -26.35 2.80
CA THR A 106 2.02 -27.46 2.35
C THR A 106 1.21 -28.74 2.49
N SER A 107 1.15 -29.54 1.42
CA SER A 107 0.55 -30.87 1.45
C SER A 107 1.48 -31.91 0.83
N TYR A 108 1.33 -33.16 1.29
CA TYR A 108 2.06 -34.32 0.78
C TYR A 108 1.02 -35.27 0.16
N PRO A 109 0.87 -35.30 -1.16
CA PRO A 109 -0.16 -36.11 -1.79
C PRO A 109 0.16 -37.61 -1.64
N ASN A 110 -0.86 -38.38 -1.23
CA ASN A 110 -0.73 -39.83 -1.02
C ASN A 110 -0.89 -40.66 -2.31
N ASN A 111 -1.20 -40.02 -3.44
CA ASN A 111 -1.38 -40.72 -4.72
C ASN A 111 -0.02 -41.06 -5.34
N THR A 112 0.47 -42.27 -5.05
CA THR A 112 1.76 -42.79 -5.53
C THR A 112 1.81 -43.04 -7.03
N VAL A 113 0.66 -43.11 -7.71
CA VAL A 113 0.61 -43.21 -9.19
C VAL A 113 0.99 -41.87 -9.83
N ARG A 114 0.64 -40.75 -9.20
CA ARG A 114 0.91 -39.40 -9.73
C ARG A 114 2.14 -38.74 -9.14
N TYR A 115 2.50 -39.05 -7.90
CA TYR A 115 3.55 -38.35 -7.16
C TYR A 115 4.56 -39.34 -6.58
N PRO A 116 5.88 -39.07 -6.72
CA PRO A 116 6.89 -39.91 -6.08
C PRO A 116 6.82 -39.79 -4.54
N PRO A 117 7.34 -40.78 -3.79
CA PRO A 117 7.38 -40.72 -2.33
C PRO A 117 8.03 -39.43 -1.82
N GLY A 118 7.38 -38.76 -0.86
CA GLY A 118 7.88 -37.51 -0.28
C GLY A 118 7.71 -36.26 -1.14
N TYR A 119 6.99 -36.35 -2.27
CA TYR A 119 6.68 -35.17 -3.08
C TYR A 119 5.94 -34.12 -2.26
N LYS A 120 6.39 -32.87 -2.31
CA LYS A 120 5.84 -31.74 -1.57
C LYS A 120 5.07 -30.83 -2.52
N LEU A 121 3.80 -30.58 -2.23
CA LEU A 121 3.01 -29.54 -2.88
C LEU A 121 2.96 -28.31 -1.98
N TYR A 122 3.36 -27.17 -2.51
CA TYR A 122 3.19 -25.86 -1.88
C TYR A 122 2.17 -25.06 -2.67
N SER A 123 1.25 -24.40 -1.96
CA SER A 123 0.22 -23.57 -2.57
C SER A 123 -0.09 -22.36 -1.70
N HIS A 124 -0.68 -21.35 -2.34
CA HIS A 124 -1.22 -20.17 -1.71
C HIS A 124 -2.44 -19.68 -2.51
N ASN A 125 -3.28 -18.84 -1.92
CA ASN A 125 -4.55 -18.43 -2.52
C ASN A 125 -4.52 -17.03 -3.17
N PHE A 126 -3.42 -16.28 -3.02
CA PHE A 126 -3.29 -14.95 -3.60
C PHE A 126 -2.83 -14.98 -5.08
N ASP A 127 -3.32 -14.03 -5.88
CA ASP A 127 -3.11 -13.95 -7.35
C ASP A 127 -1.88 -13.11 -7.73
N TYR A 128 -0.74 -13.32 -7.08
CA TYR A 128 0.55 -12.71 -7.44
C TYR A 128 1.70 -13.68 -7.16
N PHE A 129 2.81 -13.56 -7.89
CA PHE A 129 3.94 -14.46 -7.71
C PHE A 129 4.59 -14.24 -6.33
N ASP A 130 4.92 -15.33 -5.63
CA ASP A 130 5.50 -15.31 -4.28
C ASP A 130 7.01 -15.01 -4.32
N TYR A 131 7.33 -13.80 -4.80
CA TYR A 131 8.69 -13.31 -4.90
C TYR A 131 9.35 -13.18 -3.53
N ALA A 132 10.55 -13.75 -3.41
CA ALA A 132 11.31 -13.81 -2.18
C ALA A 132 12.71 -13.19 -2.31
N GLY A 133 13.29 -12.78 -1.18
CA GLY A 133 14.60 -12.12 -1.13
C GLY A 133 14.57 -10.82 -0.35
N ILE A 134 15.64 -10.03 -0.49
CA ILE A 134 15.79 -8.72 0.14
C ILE A 134 15.27 -7.67 -0.83
N ASN A 135 13.97 -7.34 -0.74
CA ASN A 135 13.25 -6.56 -1.74
C ASN A 135 13.44 -5.03 -1.58
N ARG A 136 13.94 -4.56 -0.43
CA ARG A 136 14.24 -3.14 -0.18
C ARG A 136 15.64 -2.97 0.42
N PRO A 137 16.24 -1.77 0.32
CA PRO A 137 17.62 -1.55 0.75
C PRO A 137 17.87 -1.94 2.21
N ILE A 138 19.08 -2.44 2.47
CA ILE A 138 19.66 -2.53 3.81
C ILE A 138 20.48 -1.27 4.03
N LYS A 139 20.18 -0.53 5.09
CA LYS A 139 20.85 0.72 5.46
C LYS A 139 21.62 0.49 6.76
N LEU A 140 22.78 1.13 6.87
CA LEU A 140 23.60 1.14 8.07
C LEU A 140 23.77 2.60 8.48
N TYR A 141 23.39 2.94 9.71
CA TYR A 141 23.48 4.31 10.20
C TYR A 141 23.78 4.34 11.70
N THR A 142 24.04 5.54 12.21
CA THR A 142 24.25 5.78 13.64
C THR A 142 23.25 6.76 14.19
N THR A 143 22.93 6.60 15.47
CA THR A 143 22.31 7.66 16.28
C THR A 143 23.22 7.97 17.47
N PRO A 144 23.09 9.14 18.11
CA PRO A 144 23.65 9.31 19.45
C PRO A 144 23.02 8.31 20.43
N LEU A 145 23.61 8.14 21.61
CA LEU A 145 23.07 7.25 22.65
C LEU A 145 21.70 7.71 23.16
N CYS A 146 21.50 9.03 23.18
CA CYS A 146 20.23 9.69 23.41
C CYS A 146 19.69 10.19 22.06
N PHE A 147 18.53 9.70 21.63
CA PHE A 147 18.04 9.91 20.26
C PHE A 147 16.52 9.98 20.20
N ILE A 148 16.01 10.60 19.13
CA ILE A 148 14.59 10.71 18.82
C ILE A 148 14.12 9.37 18.28
N ALA A 149 13.28 8.68 19.05
CA ALA A 149 12.83 7.32 18.78
C ALA A 149 11.50 7.26 18.01
N ASP A 150 10.60 8.23 18.24
CA ASP A 150 9.35 8.35 17.49
C ASP A 150 8.82 9.79 17.53
N ILE A 151 8.06 10.18 16.52
CA ILE A 151 7.31 11.43 16.52
C ILE A 151 5.87 11.08 16.16
N LYS A 152 4.91 11.54 16.96
CA LYS A 152 3.48 11.46 16.62
C LYS A 152 2.98 12.86 16.33
N ILE A 153 2.30 13.04 15.19
CA ILE A 153 1.63 14.28 14.85
C ILE A 153 0.12 14.08 14.67
N LEU A 154 -0.64 15.15 14.91
CA LEU A 154 -2.05 15.25 14.58
C LEU A 154 -2.34 16.67 14.09
N SER A 155 -2.98 16.79 12.93
CA SER A 155 -3.38 18.08 12.37
C SER A 155 -4.87 18.34 12.52
N SER A 156 -5.23 19.58 12.83
CA SER A 156 -6.62 20.06 12.84
C SER A 156 -6.73 21.48 12.27
N LEU A 157 -7.95 21.92 11.98
CA LEU A 157 -8.24 23.21 11.33
C LEU A 157 -9.34 23.97 12.08
N LYS A 158 -9.19 25.30 12.18
CA LYS A 158 -10.23 26.24 12.60
C LYS A 158 -10.18 27.47 11.69
N GLY A 159 -11.12 27.56 10.74
CA GLY A 159 -11.07 28.59 9.70
C GLY A 159 -9.82 28.44 8.84
N SER A 160 -9.06 29.53 8.63
CA SER A 160 -7.77 29.52 7.92
C SER A 160 -6.56 29.18 8.80
N THR A 161 -6.78 28.92 10.10
CA THR A 161 -5.71 28.57 11.06
C THR A 161 -5.57 27.05 11.15
N GLY A 162 -4.34 26.56 10.98
CA GLY A 162 -3.98 25.18 11.22
C GLY A 162 -3.38 24.98 12.61
N TYR A 163 -3.63 23.81 13.19
CA TYR A 163 -3.01 23.38 14.44
C TYR A 163 -2.32 22.05 14.20
N LEU A 164 -1.08 21.94 14.68
CA LEU A 164 -0.28 20.72 14.63
C LEU A 164 0.09 20.31 16.06
N ASP A 165 -0.64 19.34 16.60
CA ASP A 165 -0.26 18.68 17.84
C ASP A 165 0.88 17.71 17.55
N PHE A 166 1.93 17.74 18.36
CA PHE A 166 3.01 16.79 18.25
C PHE A 166 3.43 16.25 19.62
N LYS A 167 3.97 15.03 19.60
CA LYS A 167 4.65 14.40 20.73
C LYS A 167 5.91 13.71 20.23
N VAL A 168 7.06 14.11 20.76
CA VAL A 168 8.35 13.49 20.54
C VAL A 168 8.58 12.44 21.62
N VAL A 169 8.98 11.24 21.20
CA VAL A 169 9.45 10.17 22.07
C VAL A 169 10.94 10.02 21.83
N PHE A 170 11.71 9.97 22.91
CA PHE A 170 13.15 9.80 22.87
C PHE A 170 13.60 8.73 23.85
N GLU A 171 14.78 8.18 23.57
CA GLU A 171 15.41 7.14 24.38
C GLU A 171 16.84 7.53 24.74
N PRO A 172 17.32 7.29 25.98
CA PRO A 172 16.52 6.79 27.11
C PRO A 172 15.56 7.88 27.62
N SER A 173 14.35 7.49 28.06
CA SER A 173 13.34 8.45 28.52
C SER A 173 13.72 9.23 29.78
N SER A 174 14.80 8.82 30.46
CA SER A 174 15.39 9.51 31.62
C SER A 174 16.42 10.59 31.25
N ALA A 175 16.72 10.79 29.96
CA ALA A 175 17.69 11.80 29.54
C ALA A 175 17.18 13.21 29.87
N ASN A 176 18.00 14.03 30.53
CA ASN A 176 17.73 15.43 30.75
C ASN A 176 18.03 16.19 29.45
N THR A 177 17.00 16.48 28.66
CA THR A 177 17.18 17.00 27.30
C THR A 177 16.43 18.30 27.09
N GLU A 178 17.13 19.27 26.50
CA GLU A 178 16.46 20.42 25.90
C GLU A 178 15.91 20.00 24.54
N CYS A 179 14.62 20.22 24.33
CA CYS A 179 13.88 19.76 23.16
C CYS A 179 13.30 20.96 22.41
N ILE A 180 13.94 21.33 21.31
CA ILE A 180 13.54 22.46 20.48
C ILE A 180 12.87 21.92 19.22
N VAL A 181 11.63 22.34 18.99
CA VAL A 181 10.83 21.90 17.84
C VAL A 181 10.45 23.11 17.01
N SER A 182 10.90 23.11 15.75
CA SER A 182 10.63 24.18 14.78
C SER A 182 9.84 23.65 13.60
N LEU A 183 8.76 24.35 13.24
CA LEU A 183 8.03 24.07 12.00
C LEU A 183 8.50 25.04 10.92
N LYS A 184 9.03 24.49 9.83
CA LYS A 184 9.53 25.25 8.68
C LYS A 184 8.63 25.08 7.47
N ASP A 185 8.46 26.12 6.68
CA ASP A 185 7.76 26.05 5.40
C ASP A 185 8.58 25.36 4.30
N LYS A 186 8.03 25.28 3.08
CA LYS A 186 8.70 24.64 1.93
C LYS A 186 9.99 25.37 1.50
N LYS A 187 10.16 26.65 1.86
CA LYS A 187 11.37 27.44 1.59
C LYS A 187 12.40 27.34 2.73
N GLY A 188 12.09 26.63 3.82
CA GLY A 188 12.94 26.48 4.99
C GLY A 188 12.80 27.61 6.01
N LEU A 189 11.83 28.51 5.85
CA LEU A 189 11.59 29.59 6.80
C LEU A 189 10.84 29.06 8.02
N THR A 190 11.35 29.34 9.21
CA THR A 190 10.71 28.95 10.48
C THR A 190 9.43 29.76 10.67
N ILE A 191 8.30 29.05 10.76
CA ILE A 191 6.97 29.62 11.02
C ILE A 191 6.74 29.78 12.52
N THR A 192 7.13 28.78 13.30
CA THR A 192 6.98 28.78 14.75
C THR A 192 8.00 27.83 15.38
N THR A 193 8.32 28.03 16.66
CA THR A 193 9.26 27.22 17.44
C THR A 193 8.77 27.12 18.89
N THR A 194 9.09 26.00 19.53
CA THR A 194 8.80 25.77 20.94
C THR A 194 9.92 24.95 21.59
N ASN A 195 10.14 25.14 22.89
CA ASN A 195 11.14 24.42 23.68
C ASN A 195 10.49 23.28 24.49
N SER A 196 9.51 22.59 23.89
CA SER A 196 8.81 21.46 24.49
C SER A 196 8.79 20.27 23.54
N CYS A 197 8.99 19.07 24.08
CA CYS A 197 8.83 17.80 23.36
C CYS A 197 7.37 17.40 23.11
N SER A 198 6.41 18.16 23.64
CA SER A 198 4.99 17.99 23.33
C SER A 198 4.28 19.34 23.40
N ALA A 199 3.70 19.77 22.30
CA ALA A 199 2.93 21.01 22.23
C ALA A 199 1.98 21.01 21.02
N THR A 200 1.17 22.06 20.96
CA THR A 200 0.36 22.40 19.78
C THR A 200 0.99 23.61 19.10
N LEU A 201 1.36 23.46 17.83
CA LEU A 201 1.85 24.57 17.00
C LEU A 201 0.70 25.20 16.24
N LYS A 202 0.53 26.52 16.38
CA LYS A 202 -0.46 27.30 15.62
C LYS A 202 0.17 27.82 14.32
N ILE A 203 -0.55 27.68 13.22
CA ILE A 203 -0.13 28.09 11.88
C ILE A 203 -1.20 29.02 11.30
N ASP A 204 -0.94 30.32 11.34
CA ASP A 204 -1.82 31.31 10.73
C ASP A 204 -1.74 31.23 9.20
N ASN A 205 -2.89 31.32 8.52
CA ASN A 205 -3.02 31.18 7.07
C ASN A 205 -2.32 29.91 6.54
N VAL A 206 -2.72 28.76 7.10
CA VAL A 206 -2.08 27.48 6.80
C VAL A 206 -2.21 27.11 5.32
N LYS A 207 -1.13 26.60 4.74
CA LYS A 207 -1.16 25.96 3.42
C LYS A 207 -1.48 24.49 3.60
N LEU A 208 -2.70 24.11 3.22
CA LEU A 208 -3.17 22.74 3.34
C LEU A 208 -2.46 21.84 2.33
N TRP A 209 -2.25 20.59 2.72
CA TRP A 209 -1.91 19.52 1.81
C TRP A 209 -3.16 19.18 0.99
N TRP A 210 -3.09 19.38 -0.33
CA TRP A 210 -4.15 18.97 -1.24
C TRP A 210 -3.73 17.79 -2.11
N PRO A 211 -4.67 16.90 -2.46
CA PRO A 211 -4.45 15.87 -3.45
C PRO A 211 -4.20 16.45 -4.84
N ILE A 212 -3.54 15.66 -5.68
CA ILE A 212 -3.37 15.99 -7.10
C ILE A 212 -4.72 16.03 -7.83
N ASN A 213 -4.78 16.77 -8.94
CA ASN A 213 -5.95 16.92 -9.80
C ASN A 213 -7.17 17.54 -9.10
N THR A 214 -6.95 18.31 -8.04
CA THR A 214 -8.01 19.04 -7.32
C THR A 214 -8.14 20.51 -7.73
N GLY A 215 -7.19 21.05 -8.50
CA GLY A 215 -7.22 22.47 -8.91
C GLY A 215 -6.74 23.46 -7.83
N TYR A 216 -6.39 22.99 -6.63
CA TYR A 216 -5.75 23.82 -5.61
C TYR A 216 -4.25 23.96 -5.88
N GLU A 217 -3.67 25.12 -5.54
CA GLU A 217 -2.25 25.37 -5.79
C GLU A 217 -1.31 24.58 -4.85
N SER A 218 -1.73 24.31 -3.61
CA SER A 218 -0.90 23.64 -2.60
C SER A 218 -0.99 22.11 -2.66
N VAL A 219 -0.91 21.55 -3.88
CA VAL A 219 -0.81 20.09 -4.09
C VAL A 219 0.43 19.55 -3.40
N GLY A 220 0.26 18.50 -2.59
CA GLY A 220 1.38 17.84 -1.94
C GLY A 220 2.21 18.76 -1.03
N TYR A 221 1.61 19.82 -0.48
CA TYR A 221 2.37 20.80 0.30
C TYR A 221 2.81 20.21 1.64
N LEU A 222 4.13 20.17 1.86
CA LEU A 222 4.75 19.66 3.07
C LEU A 222 5.54 20.78 3.77
N TYR A 223 5.26 20.95 5.05
CA TYR A 223 6.15 21.61 6.00
C TYR A 223 7.26 20.64 6.44
N THR A 224 8.27 21.15 7.14
CA THR A 224 9.28 20.33 7.82
C THR A 224 9.19 20.59 9.32
N LEU A 225 8.83 19.57 10.09
CA LEU A 225 8.97 19.58 11.55
C LEU A 225 10.40 19.15 11.89
N GLU A 226 11.24 20.09 12.29
CA GLU A 226 12.60 19.84 12.74
C GLU A 226 12.59 19.74 14.27
N VAL A 227 13.05 18.61 14.79
CA VAL A 227 13.20 18.34 16.21
C VAL A 227 14.69 18.30 16.50
N PHE A 228 15.16 19.24 17.31
CA PHE A 228 16.50 19.27 17.87
C PHE A 228 16.40 18.81 19.33
N MET A 229 17.23 17.84 19.70
CA MET A 229 17.42 17.46 21.09
C MET A 229 18.88 17.61 21.51
N ASN A 230 19.10 18.34 22.59
CA ASN A 230 20.39 18.40 23.26
C ASN A 230 20.51 17.25 24.27
N CYS A 231 21.50 16.39 24.08
CA CYS A 231 21.74 15.21 24.89
C CYS A 231 23.11 15.32 25.58
N ASP A 232 23.23 16.21 26.58
CA ASP A 232 24.41 16.52 27.40
C ASP A 232 25.73 16.73 26.62
N GLN A 233 26.31 15.65 26.09
CA GLN A 233 27.59 15.61 25.36
C GLN A 233 27.44 15.42 23.84
N ASP A 234 26.21 15.27 23.34
CA ASP A 234 25.89 15.14 21.91
C ASP A 234 24.51 15.74 21.63
N TYR A 235 24.09 15.76 20.37
CA TYR A 235 22.75 16.20 20.00
C TYR A 235 22.16 15.33 18.90
N ASP A 236 20.83 15.28 18.82
CA ASP A 236 20.11 14.61 17.74
C ASP A 236 19.21 15.60 17.00
N ILE A 237 19.13 15.45 15.68
CA ILE A 237 18.26 16.27 14.83
C ILE A 237 17.48 15.37 13.89
N TYR A 238 16.16 15.35 14.04
CA TYR A 238 15.27 14.66 13.12
C TYR A 238 14.40 15.66 12.36
N ARG A 239 14.22 15.42 11.06
CA ARG A 239 13.39 16.25 10.17
C ARG A 239 12.28 15.40 9.60
N LEU A 240 11.05 15.70 10.00
CA LEU A 240 9.85 15.01 9.54
C LEU A 240 9.07 15.90 8.57
N PRO A 241 8.85 15.48 7.30
CA PRO A 241 7.91 16.15 6.42
C PRO A 241 6.47 16.02 6.94
N VAL A 242 5.72 17.11 6.96
CA VAL A 242 4.35 17.17 7.52
C VAL A 242 3.39 17.86 6.56
N GLY A 243 2.34 17.15 6.14
CA GLY A 243 1.21 17.73 5.43
C GLY A 243 0.05 18.03 6.38
N ILE A 244 -0.45 19.27 6.38
CA ILE A 244 -1.60 19.66 7.20
C ILE A 244 -2.88 19.42 6.39
N ARG A 245 -3.73 18.50 6.85
CA ARG A 245 -5.04 18.22 6.25
C ARG A 245 -6.01 17.66 7.29
N THR A 246 -7.29 17.60 6.94
CA THR A 246 -8.29 16.83 7.68
C THR A 246 -8.87 15.71 6.81
N ILE A 247 -9.27 14.61 7.44
CA ILE A 247 -10.16 13.60 6.85
C ILE A 247 -11.45 13.57 7.65
N LYS A 248 -12.57 13.51 6.95
CA LYS A 248 -13.87 13.14 7.53
C LYS A 248 -14.56 12.17 6.59
N TRP A 249 -15.49 11.39 7.10
CA TRP A 249 -16.37 10.53 6.29
C TRP A 249 -17.75 10.51 6.93
N ASN A 250 -18.75 10.27 6.10
CA ASN A 250 -20.11 9.98 6.54
C ASN A 250 -20.65 8.79 5.74
N SER A 251 -21.96 8.56 5.76
CA SER A 251 -22.59 7.45 5.04
C SER A 251 -22.51 7.53 3.51
N HIS A 252 -22.14 8.67 2.94
CA HIS A 252 -22.16 8.91 1.48
C HIS A 252 -20.80 9.29 0.90
N ASN A 253 -20.00 10.04 1.65
CA ASN A 253 -18.84 10.73 1.11
C ASN A 253 -17.62 10.59 2.02
N LEU A 254 -16.45 10.52 1.39
CA LEU A 254 -15.16 10.79 2.00
C LEU A 254 -14.79 12.26 1.77
N PHE A 255 -14.22 12.93 2.77
CA PHE A 255 -13.86 14.34 2.70
C PHE A 255 -12.38 14.53 3.01
N ILE A 256 -11.73 15.41 2.25
CA ILE A 256 -10.41 15.97 2.53
C ILE A 256 -10.56 17.47 2.69
N ASN A 257 -10.13 18.03 3.81
CA ASN A 257 -10.23 19.47 4.10
C ASN A 257 -11.68 19.98 3.93
N ASP A 258 -12.65 19.22 4.46
CA ASP A 258 -14.09 19.50 4.39
C ASP A 258 -14.69 19.54 2.96
N LYS A 259 -13.97 19.03 1.95
CA LYS A 259 -14.46 18.89 0.58
C LYS A 259 -14.62 17.41 0.19
N PRO A 260 -15.76 17.00 -0.39
CA PRO A 260 -16.01 15.60 -0.75
C PRO A 260 -15.10 15.17 -1.91
N ILE A 261 -14.33 14.10 -1.72
CA ILE A 261 -13.34 13.63 -2.69
C ILE A 261 -13.83 12.35 -3.37
N TYR A 262 -13.67 12.29 -4.69
CA TYR A 262 -13.84 11.08 -5.47
C TYR A 262 -12.48 10.47 -5.81
N LEU A 263 -12.27 9.21 -5.43
CA LEU A 263 -11.02 8.49 -5.73
C LEU A 263 -11.07 7.90 -7.13
N LYS A 264 -10.07 8.20 -7.95
CA LYS A 264 -9.91 7.63 -9.29
C LYS A 264 -8.47 7.14 -9.44
N GLY A 265 -8.30 5.85 -9.73
CA GLY A 265 -6.97 5.26 -9.63
C GLY A 265 -6.90 3.76 -9.85
N PHE A 266 -6.00 3.12 -9.11
CA PHE A 266 -5.62 1.73 -9.36
C PHE A 266 -5.33 0.94 -8.08
N GLY A 267 -5.65 -0.35 -8.11
CA GLY A 267 -4.86 -1.34 -7.39
C GLY A 267 -3.57 -1.60 -8.17
N MET A 268 -2.44 -1.72 -7.48
CA MET A 268 -1.13 -1.92 -8.11
C MET A 268 -0.37 -3.06 -7.42
N HIS A 269 0.73 -3.54 -8.00
CA HIS A 269 1.77 -4.30 -7.30
C HIS A 269 3.15 -3.62 -7.42
N GLU A 270 4.00 -3.80 -6.39
CA GLU A 270 5.45 -3.63 -6.53
C GLU A 270 6.00 -4.79 -7.38
N ASP A 271 5.90 -4.67 -8.71
CA ASP A 271 6.37 -5.68 -9.66
C ASP A 271 7.05 -5.01 -10.86
N ALA A 272 8.15 -5.63 -11.33
CA ALA A 272 8.81 -5.30 -12.57
C ALA A 272 9.66 -6.46 -13.08
N ASP A 273 10.08 -6.36 -14.35
CA ASP A 273 10.95 -7.35 -14.98
C ASP A 273 12.27 -7.55 -14.23
N ILE A 274 12.73 -8.80 -14.25
CA ILE A 274 14.00 -9.30 -13.70
C ILE A 274 14.06 -9.25 -12.17
N ARG A 275 13.86 -8.08 -11.55
CA ARG A 275 14.03 -7.91 -10.10
C ARG A 275 12.81 -8.29 -9.25
N GLY A 276 11.70 -8.66 -9.89
CA GLY A 276 10.44 -8.99 -9.21
C GLY A 276 9.94 -7.81 -8.36
N ARG A 277 9.91 -8.00 -7.04
CA ARG A 277 9.52 -6.96 -6.06
C ARG A 277 10.65 -6.03 -5.63
N GLY A 278 11.85 -6.21 -6.17
CA GLY A 278 13.00 -5.35 -5.89
C GLY A 278 12.69 -3.88 -6.12
N PHE A 279 12.97 -3.05 -5.11
CA PHE A 279 12.81 -1.61 -5.20
C PHE A 279 13.72 -0.98 -6.27
N ASP A 280 13.19 -0.01 -7.02
CA ASP A 280 13.89 0.70 -8.10
C ASP A 280 13.30 2.12 -8.26
N TYR A 281 14.18 3.11 -8.15
CA TYR A 281 13.80 4.52 -8.24
C TYR A 281 13.33 4.94 -9.65
N SER A 282 13.96 4.43 -10.71
CA SER A 282 13.59 4.78 -12.09
C SER A 282 12.18 4.30 -12.40
N ILE A 283 11.81 3.12 -11.92
CA ILE A 283 10.48 2.57 -12.11
C ILE A 283 9.46 3.23 -11.20
N LEU A 284 9.83 3.57 -9.96
CA LEU A 284 8.99 4.39 -9.07
C LEU A 284 8.61 5.72 -9.76
N VAL A 285 9.61 6.47 -10.24
CA VAL A 285 9.38 7.77 -10.89
C VAL A 285 8.55 7.59 -12.16
N ARG A 286 8.79 6.55 -12.96
CA ARG A 286 7.97 6.24 -14.14
C ARG A 286 6.50 5.98 -13.77
N ASP A 287 6.25 5.17 -12.76
CA ASP A 287 4.90 4.83 -12.31
C ASP A 287 4.14 6.11 -11.87
N PHE A 288 4.77 7.01 -11.10
CA PHE A 288 4.17 8.30 -10.73
C PHE A 288 3.89 9.22 -11.92
N ASN A 289 4.80 9.28 -12.92
CA ASN A 289 4.57 10.07 -14.14
C ASN A 289 3.36 9.53 -14.93
N LEU A 290 3.18 8.21 -14.98
CA LEU A 290 2.06 7.59 -15.67
C LEU A 290 0.74 7.77 -14.91
N ILE A 291 0.74 7.65 -13.57
CA ILE A 291 -0.43 7.97 -12.72
C ILE A 291 -0.90 9.40 -12.98
N LYS A 292 0.03 10.36 -13.08
CA LYS A 292 -0.27 11.74 -13.46
C LYS A 292 -0.80 11.85 -14.88
N TRP A 293 -0.17 11.18 -15.83
CA TRP A 293 -0.54 11.23 -17.25
C TRP A 293 -1.96 10.72 -17.51
N VAL A 294 -2.42 9.69 -16.78
CA VAL A 294 -3.82 9.20 -16.85
C VAL A 294 -4.80 10.05 -16.04
N GLY A 295 -4.33 11.00 -15.23
CA GLY A 295 -5.19 11.85 -14.40
C GLY A 295 -5.72 11.17 -13.13
N ALA A 296 -5.08 10.10 -12.66
CA ALA A 296 -5.44 9.44 -11.40
C ALA A 296 -5.02 10.27 -10.18
N ASN A 297 -5.76 10.13 -9.07
CA ASN A 297 -5.48 10.81 -7.80
C ASN A 297 -5.32 9.85 -6.61
N ALA A 298 -5.56 8.54 -6.81
CA ALA A 298 -5.53 7.55 -5.75
C ALA A 298 -4.85 6.25 -6.16
N ILE A 299 -4.34 5.52 -5.18
CA ILE A 299 -3.91 4.13 -5.33
C ILE A 299 -4.31 3.30 -4.11
N ARG A 300 -4.41 1.99 -4.29
CA ARG A 300 -4.39 1.01 -3.20
C ARG A 300 -3.09 0.21 -3.27
N THR A 301 -2.40 0.04 -2.16
CA THR A 301 -1.14 -0.73 -2.09
C THR A 301 -1.43 -2.23 -2.08
N SER A 302 -2.00 -2.74 -3.17
CA SER A 302 -2.37 -4.15 -3.29
C SER A 302 -1.11 -5.04 -3.30
N HIS A 303 -1.00 -6.11 -2.51
CA HIS A 303 -1.78 -6.42 -1.31
C HIS A 303 -0.83 -6.46 -0.13
N TYR A 304 -0.10 -5.36 0.09
CA TYR A 304 0.91 -5.22 1.12
C TYR A 304 1.41 -3.76 1.22
N PRO A 305 1.97 -3.32 2.35
CA PRO A 305 2.56 -1.99 2.47
C PRO A 305 3.73 -1.83 1.49
N TYR A 306 3.74 -0.73 0.73
CA TYR A 306 4.80 -0.41 -0.23
C TYR A 306 6.02 0.22 0.42
N SER A 307 7.08 0.45 -0.35
CA SER A 307 8.31 1.06 0.14
C SER A 307 8.06 2.45 0.73
N GLU A 308 8.89 2.82 1.70
CA GLU A 308 8.89 4.17 2.26
C GLU A 308 9.10 5.22 1.16
N GLU A 309 9.96 4.93 0.19
CA GLU A 309 10.24 5.80 -0.94
C GLU A 309 8.98 6.02 -1.81
N PHE A 310 8.16 4.98 -2.02
CA PHE A 310 6.88 5.13 -2.72
C PHE A 310 5.95 6.06 -1.96
N LEU A 311 5.77 5.82 -0.66
CA LEU A 311 4.87 6.61 0.17
C LEU A 311 5.37 8.05 0.36
N ASN A 312 6.69 8.27 0.38
CA ASN A 312 7.29 9.60 0.38
C ASN A 312 6.95 10.38 -0.89
N GLU A 313 6.94 9.73 -2.06
CA GLU A 313 6.45 10.38 -3.28
C GLU A 313 4.94 10.57 -3.29
N ALA A 314 4.16 9.66 -2.69
CA ALA A 314 2.73 9.89 -2.54
C ALA A 314 2.46 11.15 -1.71
N ASP A 315 3.18 11.32 -0.60
CA ASP A 315 3.11 12.51 0.25
C ASP A 315 3.49 13.79 -0.52
N LYS A 316 4.61 13.78 -1.25
CA LYS A 316 5.11 14.95 -1.99
C LYS A 316 4.27 15.32 -3.22
N GLN A 317 3.68 14.34 -3.89
CA GLN A 317 2.96 14.55 -5.14
C GLN A 317 1.44 14.70 -4.94
N GLY A 318 0.93 14.58 -3.71
CA GLY A 318 -0.51 14.70 -3.45
C GLY A 318 -1.30 13.44 -3.84
N LEU A 319 -0.68 12.26 -3.87
CA LEU A 319 -1.38 11.02 -4.21
C LEU A 319 -2.11 10.47 -2.98
N LEU A 320 -3.37 10.10 -3.12
CA LEU A 320 -4.15 9.48 -2.05
C LEU A 320 -3.86 7.98 -1.99
N VAL A 321 -3.66 7.44 -0.79
CA VAL A 321 -3.25 6.04 -0.60
C VAL A 321 -4.22 5.31 0.32
N ILE A 322 -4.81 4.23 -0.18
CA ILE A 322 -5.40 3.16 0.62
C ILE A 322 -4.27 2.20 0.97
N LEU A 323 -3.80 2.24 2.22
CA LEU A 323 -2.65 1.46 2.67
C LEU A 323 -3.13 0.13 3.26
N GLU A 324 -2.72 -0.96 2.63
CA GLU A 324 -3.22 -2.32 2.87
C GLU A 324 -2.18 -3.22 3.55
N THR A 325 -2.62 -4.05 4.50
CA THR A 325 -1.77 -5.09 5.11
C THR A 325 -1.47 -6.22 4.10
N PRO A 326 -0.48 -7.09 4.36
CA PRO A 326 -0.23 -8.26 3.52
C PRO A 326 -1.30 -9.37 3.56
N ALA A 327 -2.42 -9.15 4.24
CA ALA A 327 -3.47 -10.14 4.41
C ALA A 327 -4.31 -10.26 3.12
N CYS A 328 -4.01 -11.25 2.29
CA CYS A 328 -4.74 -11.51 1.05
C CYS A 328 -5.33 -12.92 1.05
N SER A 329 -6.60 -13.05 0.66
CA SER A 329 -7.30 -14.32 0.46
C SER A 329 -7.32 -15.21 1.71
N LEU A 330 -7.48 -14.59 2.89
CA LEU A 330 -7.48 -15.30 4.17
C LEU A 330 -8.71 -16.20 4.31
N ASN A 331 -8.49 -17.47 4.67
CA ASN A 331 -9.57 -18.44 4.86
C ASN A 331 -9.49 -19.24 6.17
N ALA A 332 -8.35 -19.25 6.87
CA ALA A 332 -8.17 -19.94 8.14
C ALA A 332 -7.91 -18.96 9.30
N PHE A 333 -8.97 -18.49 9.95
CA PHE A 333 -8.94 -17.48 11.02
C PHE A 333 -8.54 -18.06 12.40
N THR A 334 -7.31 -18.56 12.51
CA THR A 334 -6.74 -19.08 13.76
C THR A 334 -6.26 -17.97 14.71
N GLU A 335 -6.07 -18.29 15.99
CA GLU A 335 -5.52 -17.36 16.98
C GLU A 335 -4.10 -16.89 16.62
N ASN A 336 -3.23 -17.81 16.18
CA ASN A 336 -1.87 -17.47 15.73
C ASN A 336 -1.89 -16.51 14.53
N LEU A 337 -2.80 -16.73 13.56
CA LEU A 337 -2.99 -15.79 12.46
C LEU A 337 -3.41 -14.41 12.99
N LEU A 338 -4.34 -14.35 13.95
CA LEU A 338 -4.81 -13.08 14.52
C LEU A 338 -3.67 -12.32 15.21
N ILE A 339 -2.84 -13.01 16.00
CA ILE A 339 -1.66 -12.41 16.67
C ILE A 339 -0.72 -11.81 15.63
N ASN A 340 -0.36 -12.59 14.60
CA ASN A 340 0.55 -12.12 13.55
C ASN A 340 -0.05 -10.94 12.77
N HIS A 341 -1.35 -10.96 12.49
CA HIS A 341 -2.03 -9.86 11.81
C HIS A 341 -2.04 -8.61 12.67
N ALA A 342 -2.41 -8.72 13.95
CA ALA A 342 -2.43 -7.60 14.86
C ALA A 342 -1.04 -6.93 14.97
N GLU A 343 0.05 -7.71 15.03
CA GLU A 343 1.41 -7.17 15.08
C GLU A 343 1.82 -6.45 13.79
N ILE A 344 1.52 -7.04 12.62
CA ILE A 344 1.75 -6.41 11.32
C ILE A 344 0.96 -5.10 11.20
N LEU A 345 -0.32 -5.12 11.57
CA LEU A 345 -1.22 -3.97 11.54
C LEU A 345 -0.74 -2.85 12.47
N LYS A 346 -0.36 -3.17 13.71
CA LYS A 346 0.21 -2.21 14.67
C LYS A 346 1.46 -1.54 14.09
N LYS A 347 2.37 -2.33 13.50
CA LYS A 347 3.58 -1.79 12.87
C LYS A 347 3.24 -0.92 11.66
N MET A 348 2.36 -1.38 10.77
CA MET A 348 1.94 -0.62 9.59
C MET A 348 1.39 0.76 9.98
N VAL A 349 0.49 0.83 10.97
CA VAL A 349 -0.04 2.09 11.48
C VAL A 349 1.06 2.92 12.15
N LYS A 350 1.90 2.30 13.01
CA LYS A 350 3.00 3.00 13.71
C LYS A 350 3.97 3.70 12.73
N TYR A 351 4.36 3.03 11.65
CA TYR A 351 5.30 3.57 10.66
C TYR A 351 4.68 4.64 9.76
N ASN A 352 3.36 4.59 9.53
CA ASN A 352 2.70 5.41 8.51
C ASN A 352 1.69 6.43 9.07
N LYS A 353 1.53 6.50 10.41
CA LYS A 353 0.58 7.41 11.10
C LYS A 353 0.71 8.89 10.71
N ASN A 354 1.92 9.34 10.40
CA ASN A 354 2.22 10.74 10.11
C ASN A 354 2.06 11.10 8.62
N ARG A 355 1.77 10.12 7.74
CA ARG A 355 1.72 10.36 6.29
C ARG A 355 0.42 11.06 5.88
N PRO A 356 0.48 12.25 5.24
CA PRO A 356 -0.72 12.90 4.72
C PRO A 356 -1.38 12.14 3.58
N SER A 357 -0.60 11.42 2.74
CA SER A 357 -1.12 10.65 1.60
C SER A 357 -1.98 9.46 2.01
N VAL A 358 -1.64 8.80 3.12
CA VAL A 358 -2.40 7.64 3.62
C VAL A 358 -3.74 8.13 4.15
N ILE A 359 -4.83 7.66 3.53
CA ILE A 359 -6.18 8.15 3.80
C ILE A 359 -7.13 7.10 4.32
N ILE A 360 -6.86 5.82 4.06
CA ILE A 360 -7.69 4.69 4.48
C ILE A 360 -6.75 3.55 4.90
N TRP A 361 -7.06 2.88 6.01
CA TRP A 361 -6.40 1.64 6.41
C TRP A 361 -7.20 0.45 5.88
N SER A 362 -6.61 -0.34 4.97
CA SER A 362 -7.19 -1.62 4.51
C SER A 362 -6.60 -2.78 5.31
N LEU A 363 -7.45 -3.53 5.99
CA LEU A 363 -7.05 -4.63 6.87
C LEU A 363 -6.77 -5.92 6.11
N ALA A 364 -7.36 -6.13 4.94
CA ALA A 364 -7.17 -7.33 4.14
C ALA A 364 -7.76 -7.16 2.74
N ASN A 365 -7.31 -7.99 1.81
CA ASN A 365 -7.90 -8.20 0.51
C ASN A 365 -8.59 -9.57 0.41
N GLU A 366 -9.84 -9.56 0.00
CA GLU A 366 -10.68 -10.73 -0.27
C GLU A 366 -10.65 -11.83 0.82
N PRO A 367 -10.74 -11.49 2.12
CA PRO A 367 -10.89 -12.50 3.15
C PRO A 367 -12.25 -13.22 3.01
N TYR A 368 -12.32 -14.46 3.50
CA TYR A 368 -13.53 -15.28 3.46
C TYR A 368 -14.49 -14.84 4.58
N THR A 369 -15.11 -13.67 4.41
CA THR A 369 -15.94 -12.99 5.42
C THR A 369 -17.33 -13.58 5.59
N ASN A 370 -17.64 -14.64 4.85
CA ASN A 370 -18.84 -15.47 5.02
C ASN A 370 -18.74 -16.44 6.22
N LEU A 371 -17.55 -16.65 6.77
CA LEU A 371 -17.33 -17.50 7.93
C LEU A 371 -17.64 -16.77 9.25
N ASP A 372 -18.24 -17.45 10.24
CA ASP A 372 -18.55 -16.83 11.53
C ASP A 372 -17.31 -16.35 12.29
N SER A 373 -16.21 -17.11 12.20
CA SER A 373 -14.92 -16.74 12.79
C SER A 373 -14.33 -15.45 12.22
N SER A 374 -14.68 -15.07 10.99
CA SER A 374 -14.19 -13.83 10.38
C SER A 374 -14.75 -12.57 11.06
N ALA A 375 -15.99 -12.63 11.57
CA ALA A 375 -16.63 -11.46 12.16
C ALA A 375 -15.95 -11.03 13.47
N SER A 376 -15.68 -11.96 14.37
CA SER A 376 -14.94 -11.68 15.61
C SER A 376 -13.49 -11.26 15.32
N TYR A 377 -12.85 -11.93 14.36
CA TYR A 377 -11.49 -11.62 13.90
C TYR A 377 -11.35 -10.17 13.43
N PHE A 378 -12.18 -9.72 12.49
CA PHE A 378 -12.09 -8.36 11.96
C PHE A 378 -12.61 -7.29 12.93
N SER A 379 -13.60 -7.60 13.76
CA SER A 379 -14.03 -6.70 14.84
C SER A 379 -12.85 -6.33 15.77
N TYR A 380 -12.06 -7.33 16.16
CA TYR A 380 -10.87 -7.12 17.00
C TYR A 380 -9.81 -6.24 16.30
N LEU A 381 -9.52 -6.51 15.02
CA LEU A 381 -8.53 -5.72 14.26
C LEU A 381 -8.98 -4.28 14.02
N VAL A 382 -10.28 -4.04 13.79
CA VAL A 382 -10.83 -2.68 13.72
C VAL A 382 -10.62 -1.96 15.05
N ASN A 383 -10.92 -2.60 16.19
CA ASN A 383 -10.75 -2.00 17.50
C ASN A 383 -9.28 -1.62 17.78
N ILE A 384 -8.33 -2.49 17.42
CA ILE A 384 -6.89 -2.17 17.50
C ILE A 384 -6.57 -0.96 16.64
N THR A 385 -7.00 -0.97 15.37
CA THR A 385 -6.70 0.13 14.44
C THR A 385 -7.23 1.46 14.97
N LYS A 386 -8.48 1.48 15.45
CA LYS A 386 -9.12 2.69 16.03
C LYS A 386 -8.52 3.11 17.37
N THR A 387 -7.84 2.21 18.09
CA THR A 387 -7.06 2.58 19.29
C THR A 387 -5.79 3.32 18.90
N LEU A 388 -5.13 2.89 17.82
CA LEU A 388 -3.89 3.49 17.32
C LEU A 388 -4.13 4.80 16.55
N ASP A 389 -5.16 4.82 15.69
CA ASP A 389 -5.49 5.92 14.80
C ASP A 389 -7.00 6.05 14.58
N LYS A 390 -7.57 7.17 15.07
CA LYS A 390 -8.97 7.56 14.86
C LYS A 390 -9.15 8.53 13.69
N THR A 391 -8.06 9.03 13.12
CA THR A 391 -8.06 10.10 12.11
C THR A 391 -8.43 9.62 10.72
N ARG A 392 -8.42 8.30 10.51
CA ARG A 392 -8.66 7.65 9.22
C ARG A 392 -9.76 6.60 9.32
N PRO A 393 -10.57 6.41 8.26
CA PRO A 393 -11.47 5.29 8.14
C PRO A 393 -10.70 3.96 7.98
N VAL A 394 -11.34 2.88 8.38
CA VAL A 394 -10.84 1.51 8.31
C VAL A 394 -11.75 0.69 7.37
N THR A 395 -11.16 -0.17 6.56
CA THR A 395 -11.87 -1.05 5.63
C THR A 395 -11.17 -2.41 5.51
N PHE A 396 -11.80 -3.35 4.84
CA PHE A 396 -11.12 -4.42 4.10
C PHE A 396 -11.82 -4.51 2.74
N VAL A 397 -11.15 -5.13 1.77
CA VAL A 397 -11.69 -5.30 0.44
C VAL A 397 -12.41 -6.64 0.33
N THR A 398 -13.70 -6.64 -0.01
CA THR A 398 -14.53 -7.86 -0.08
C THR A 398 -14.79 -8.33 -1.51
N SER A 399 -14.64 -9.64 -1.74
CA SER A 399 -15.17 -10.33 -2.92
C SER A 399 -16.43 -11.15 -2.59
N GLN A 400 -16.89 -11.16 -1.33
CA GLN A 400 -18.10 -11.86 -0.92
C GLN A 400 -19.36 -11.13 -1.43
N SER A 401 -20.50 -11.85 -1.48
CA SER A 401 -21.82 -11.23 -1.68
C SER A 401 -22.23 -10.41 -0.45
N PHE A 402 -22.98 -9.33 -0.67
CA PHE A 402 -23.54 -8.51 0.40
C PHE A 402 -24.44 -9.32 1.34
N GLU A 403 -25.05 -10.42 0.87
CA GLU A 403 -25.94 -11.27 1.65
C GLU A 403 -25.18 -12.04 2.73
N ASN A 404 -24.05 -12.64 2.34
CA ASN A 404 -23.30 -13.60 3.16
C ASN A 404 -22.18 -12.96 3.98
N ASP A 405 -21.78 -11.72 3.69
CA ASP A 405 -20.71 -11.05 4.44
C ASP A 405 -21.12 -10.78 5.90
N LYS A 406 -20.30 -11.29 6.84
CA LYS A 406 -20.52 -11.18 8.29
C LYS A 406 -19.66 -10.11 8.98
N ALA A 407 -18.66 -9.55 8.29
CA ALA A 407 -17.64 -8.68 8.86
C ALA A 407 -17.71 -7.22 8.39
N MET A 408 -18.31 -6.94 7.24
CA MET A 408 -18.38 -5.60 6.64
C MET A 408 -19.04 -4.61 7.59
N LYS A 409 -19.98 -5.04 8.44
CA LYS A 409 -20.64 -4.22 9.47
C LYS A 409 -19.69 -3.51 10.43
N PHE A 410 -18.43 -3.91 10.54
CA PHE A 410 -17.43 -3.24 11.39
C PHE A 410 -16.59 -2.17 10.68
N MET A 411 -16.64 -2.09 9.35
CA MET A 411 -15.81 -1.17 8.54
C MET A 411 -16.42 0.23 8.45
N ASP A 412 -15.62 1.27 8.18
CA ASP A 412 -16.13 2.62 7.95
C ASP A 412 -16.58 2.85 6.50
N ILE A 413 -15.90 2.19 5.56
CA ILE A 413 -16.07 2.32 4.11
C ILE A 413 -16.18 0.92 3.50
N ILE A 414 -17.08 0.75 2.54
CA ILE A 414 -17.21 -0.52 1.80
C ILE A 414 -16.24 -0.48 0.63
N CYS A 415 -15.30 -1.42 0.58
CA CYS A 415 -14.46 -1.66 -0.58
C CYS A 415 -14.81 -3.01 -1.19
N VAL A 416 -15.11 -3.04 -2.50
CA VAL A 416 -15.50 -4.26 -3.22
C VAL A 416 -14.59 -4.49 -4.42
N ASN A 417 -14.36 -5.77 -4.72
CA ASN A 417 -13.73 -6.22 -5.97
C ASN A 417 -14.78 -6.94 -6.82
N ARG A 418 -15.01 -6.49 -8.06
CA ARG A 418 -16.00 -7.11 -8.97
C ARG A 418 -15.46 -7.23 -10.38
N TYR A 419 -15.89 -8.30 -11.04
CA TYR A 419 -15.38 -8.70 -12.35
C TYR A 419 -16.53 -9.13 -13.27
N SER A 420 -17.58 -8.31 -13.31
CA SER A 420 -18.72 -8.47 -14.24
C SER A 420 -18.21 -8.51 -15.68
N SER A 421 -18.77 -9.45 -16.45
CA SER A 421 -18.34 -9.83 -17.80
C SER A 421 -16.98 -10.53 -17.89
N TRP A 422 -16.17 -10.58 -16.83
CA TRP A 422 -14.88 -11.29 -16.86
C TRP A 422 -14.93 -12.66 -16.20
N TYR A 423 -15.06 -12.71 -14.88
CA TYR A 423 -15.20 -13.98 -14.14
C TYR A 423 -16.66 -14.39 -14.01
N GLN A 424 -17.55 -13.40 -13.90
CA GLN A 424 -19.00 -13.57 -13.88
C GLN A 424 -19.52 -13.23 -15.27
N ASP A 425 -20.36 -14.10 -15.84
CA ASP A 425 -21.02 -13.90 -17.13
C ASP A 425 -20.03 -13.53 -18.26
N ALA A 426 -18.98 -14.35 -18.38
CA ALA A 426 -17.84 -14.12 -19.27
C ALA A 426 -18.26 -13.73 -20.70
N GLY A 427 -17.86 -12.54 -21.15
CA GLY A 427 -18.16 -12.01 -22.48
C GLY A 427 -19.46 -11.19 -22.61
N SER A 428 -20.35 -11.23 -21.62
CA SER A 428 -21.65 -10.51 -21.65
C SER A 428 -21.49 -9.07 -21.14
N THR A 429 -20.95 -8.18 -21.99
CA THR A 429 -20.62 -6.79 -21.61
C THR A 429 -21.86 -5.92 -21.38
N ASP A 430 -22.99 -6.29 -21.99
CA ASP A 430 -24.31 -5.68 -21.85
C ASP A 430 -24.87 -5.79 -20.41
N LEU A 431 -24.48 -6.82 -19.66
CA LEU A 431 -24.94 -7.03 -18.29
C LEU A 431 -24.22 -6.15 -17.25
N ILE A 432 -23.03 -5.61 -17.58
CA ILE A 432 -22.16 -4.90 -16.63
C ILE A 432 -22.92 -3.79 -15.91
N GLN A 433 -23.58 -2.91 -16.66
CA GLN A 433 -24.22 -1.73 -16.07
C GLN A 433 -25.34 -2.13 -15.11
N TYR A 434 -26.19 -3.09 -15.51
CA TYR A 434 -27.28 -3.57 -14.69
C TYR A 434 -26.79 -4.24 -13.41
N GLN A 435 -25.83 -5.16 -13.52
CA GLN A 435 -25.31 -5.91 -12.38
C GLN A 435 -24.60 -4.99 -11.37
N VAL A 436 -23.70 -4.12 -11.85
CA VAL A 436 -22.94 -3.21 -10.99
C VAL A 436 -23.87 -2.24 -10.27
N VAL A 437 -24.83 -1.63 -10.97
CA VAL A 437 -25.76 -0.68 -10.34
C VAL A 437 -26.59 -1.35 -9.25
N ASN A 438 -27.16 -2.52 -9.54
CA ASN A 438 -28.02 -3.21 -8.58
C ASN A 438 -27.23 -3.72 -7.37
N GLU A 439 -26.06 -4.32 -7.57
CA GLU A 439 -25.28 -4.86 -6.47
C GLU A 439 -24.75 -3.75 -5.56
N MET A 440 -24.21 -2.66 -6.12
CA MET A 440 -23.70 -1.54 -5.31
C MET A 440 -24.84 -0.85 -4.56
N THR A 441 -26.03 -0.75 -5.15
CA THR A 441 -27.22 -0.25 -4.46
C THR A 441 -27.62 -1.17 -3.30
N ALA A 442 -27.54 -2.49 -3.46
CA ALA A 442 -27.84 -3.46 -2.41
C ALA A 442 -26.84 -3.37 -1.24
N TRP A 443 -25.54 -3.28 -1.54
CA TRP A 443 -24.49 -3.01 -0.55
C TRP A 443 -24.77 -1.72 0.22
N TYR A 444 -25.08 -0.64 -0.49
CA TYR A 444 -25.35 0.66 0.10
C TYR A 444 -26.56 0.60 1.03
N ASN A 445 -27.68 0.03 0.58
CA ASN A 445 -28.91 -0.06 1.37
C ASN A 445 -28.73 -0.92 2.63
N LYS A 446 -27.87 -1.95 2.59
CA LYS A 446 -27.62 -2.82 3.74
C LYS A 446 -26.78 -2.16 4.83
N PHE A 447 -25.77 -1.36 4.46
CA PHE A 447 -24.77 -0.87 5.42
C PHE A 447 -24.71 0.66 5.58
N LEU A 448 -25.32 1.42 4.66
CA LEU A 448 -25.37 2.89 4.64
C LEU A 448 -23.99 3.52 4.77
N ARG A 449 -23.06 3.08 3.92
CA ARG A 449 -21.66 3.51 3.89
C ARG A 449 -21.21 3.80 2.47
N PRO A 450 -20.24 4.72 2.28
CA PRO A 450 -19.73 5.04 0.97
C PRO A 450 -19.02 3.81 0.38
N ILE A 451 -19.17 3.63 -0.93
CA ILE A 451 -18.60 2.50 -1.65
C ILE A 451 -17.43 2.93 -2.51
N ILE A 452 -16.35 2.16 -2.47
CA ILE A 452 -15.24 2.24 -3.42
C ILE A 452 -15.17 0.90 -4.17
N MET A 453 -15.26 0.93 -5.50
CA MET A 453 -14.90 -0.22 -6.32
C MET A 453 -13.37 -0.26 -6.38
N THR A 454 -12.75 -1.21 -5.69
CA THR A 454 -11.29 -1.24 -5.53
C THR A 454 -10.58 -2.18 -6.52
N GLU A 455 -11.35 -3.02 -7.21
CA GLU A 455 -10.91 -3.77 -8.39
C GLU A 455 -12.08 -3.97 -9.35
N PHE A 456 -11.82 -3.65 -10.62
CA PHE A 456 -12.60 -4.05 -11.78
C PHE A 456 -11.69 -4.00 -13.01
N GLY A 457 -11.97 -4.83 -14.02
CA GLY A 457 -11.20 -4.86 -15.26
C GLY A 457 -11.20 -6.23 -15.92
N ALA A 458 -10.57 -6.31 -17.10
CA ALA A 458 -10.47 -7.53 -17.90
C ALA A 458 -9.02 -7.81 -18.29
N GLY A 459 -8.69 -9.10 -18.44
CA GLY A 459 -7.37 -9.52 -18.90
C GLY A 459 -7.20 -9.18 -20.37
N THR A 460 -6.02 -8.71 -20.76
CA THR A 460 -5.75 -8.16 -22.09
C THR A 460 -4.33 -8.43 -22.54
N ILE A 461 -4.17 -9.09 -23.67
CA ILE A 461 -2.86 -9.36 -24.27
C ILE A 461 -2.54 -8.19 -25.22
N SER A 462 -1.44 -7.49 -24.96
CA SER A 462 -1.03 -6.37 -25.81
C SER A 462 -0.79 -6.82 -27.25
N GLY A 463 -1.37 -6.09 -28.21
CA GLY A 463 -1.35 -6.41 -29.64
C GLY A 463 -2.39 -7.43 -30.11
N LEU A 464 -3.20 -8.00 -29.21
CA LEU A 464 -4.31 -8.86 -29.60
C LEU A 464 -5.54 -8.00 -29.91
N HIS A 465 -5.88 -7.90 -31.20
CA HIS A 465 -7.05 -7.15 -31.68
C HIS A 465 -8.12 -8.08 -32.26
N ARG A 466 -9.41 -7.80 -32.00
CA ARG A 466 -10.54 -8.59 -32.52
C ARG A 466 -11.79 -7.74 -32.79
N LEU A 467 -12.50 -8.07 -33.88
CA LEU A 467 -13.85 -7.60 -34.19
C LEU A 467 -14.77 -8.81 -34.50
N PRO A 468 -15.95 -8.96 -33.85
CA PRO A 468 -16.33 -8.23 -32.63
C PRO A 468 -15.30 -8.43 -31.52
N GLU A 469 -15.31 -7.56 -30.52
CA GLU A 469 -14.40 -7.66 -29.39
C GLU A 469 -14.58 -9.01 -28.68
N SER A 470 -13.46 -9.59 -28.23
CA SER A 470 -13.50 -10.87 -27.51
C SER A 470 -12.59 -10.81 -26.30
N MET A 471 -12.88 -11.60 -25.25
CA MET A 471 -12.01 -11.70 -24.07
C MET A 471 -10.53 -11.80 -24.47
N TRP A 472 -9.67 -11.09 -23.73
CA TRP A 472 -8.22 -10.91 -23.99
C TRP A 472 -7.83 -9.91 -25.08
N SER A 473 -8.73 -9.50 -25.98
CA SER A 473 -8.44 -8.43 -26.93
C SER A 473 -8.38 -7.06 -26.27
N GLU A 474 -7.62 -6.12 -26.86
CA GLU A 474 -7.55 -4.74 -26.38
C GLU A 474 -8.91 -4.06 -26.41
N GLU A 475 -9.71 -4.29 -27.46
CA GLU A 475 -11.06 -3.73 -27.60
C GLU A 475 -11.98 -4.20 -26.46
N TYR A 476 -11.86 -5.47 -26.05
CA TYR A 476 -12.70 -6.01 -24.98
C TYR A 476 -12.40 -5.34 -23.62
N GLN A 477 -11.12 -5.03 -23.33
CA GLN A 477 -10.76 -4.27 -22.13
C GLN A 477 -11.37 -2.88 -22.12
N VAL A 478 -11.35 -2.22 -23.28
CA VAL A 478 -11.93 -0.89 -23.51
C VAL A 478 -13.43 -0.93 -23.23
N VAL A 479 -14.16 -1.88 -23.83
CA VAL A 479 -15.62 -2.03 -23.64
C VAL A 479 -15.95 -2.31 -22.17
N VAL A 480 -15.24 -3.24 -21.51
CA VAL A 480 -15.47 -3.55 -20.09
C VAL A 480 -15.28 -2.31 -19.22
N ILE A 481 -14.19 -1.56 -19.39
CA ILE A 481 -13.93 -0.35 -18.60
C ILE A 481 -14.97 0.73 -18.90
N TYR A 482 -15.36 0.91 -20.15
CA TYR A 482 -16.37 1.88 -20.56
C TYR A 482 -17.75 1.59 -19.93
N CYS A 483 -18.21 0.34 -19.98
CA CYS A 483 -19.48 -0.06 -19.37
C CYS A 483 -19.48 0.12 -17.85
N HIS A 484 -18.36 -0.18 -17.17
CA HIS A 484 -18.20 0.09 -15.74
C HIS A 484 -18.25 1.59 -15.45
N ALA A 485 -17.55 2.42 -16.24
CA ALA A 485 -17.55 3.88 -16.06
C ALA A 485 -18.97 4.48 -16.16
N ALA A 486 -19.81 3.98 -17.08
CA ALA A 486 -21.21 4.37 -17.19
C ALA A 486 -22.03 4.00 -15.92
N ALA A 487 -21.80 2.81 -15.36
CA ALA A 487 -22.43 2.40 -14.10
C ALA A 487 -21.99 3.27 -12.93
N PHE A 488 -20.69 3.56 -12.82
CA PHE A 488 -20.12 4.37 -11.76
C PHE A 488 -20.57 5.82 -11.83
N GLN A 489 -20.77 6.37 -13.03
CA GLN A 489 -21.36 7.69 -13.20
C GLN A 489 -22.77 7.78 -12.61
N TYR A 490 -23.61 6.78 -12.88
CA TYR A 490 -24.95 6.70 -12.31
C TYR A 490 -24.90 6.59 -10.78
N LEU A 491 -24.12 5.65 -10.24
CA LEU A 491 -23.99 5.43 -8.78
C LEU A 491 -23.44 6.67 -8.05
N ARG A 492 -22.46 7.36 -8.64
CA ARG A 492 -21.92 8.61 -8.12
C ARG A 492 -22.98 9.71 -8.09
N SER A 493 -23.81 9.86 -9.13
CA SER A 493 -24.92 10.83 -9.13
C SER A 493 -26.00 10.55 -8.06
N LYS A 494 -26.03 9.32 -7.53
CA LYS A 494 -26.89 8.91 -6.41
C LYS A 494 -26.21 9.02 -5.04
N GLY A 495 -24.95 9.46 -4.99
CA GLY A 495 -24.19 9.56 -3.74
C GLY A 495 -23.83 8.21 -3.10
N ILE A 496 -23.84 7.12 -3.89
CA ILE A 496 -23.55 5.75 -3.42
C ILE A 496 -22.04 5.46 -3.46
N MET A 497 -21.34 6.04 -4.44
CA MET A 497 -19.96 5.68 -4.77
C MET A 497 -19.02 6.87 -4.57
N THR A 498 -17.92 6.64 -3.84
CA THR A 498 -16.88 7.64 -3.55
C THR A 498 -15.53 7.31 -4.21
N GLY A 499 -15.43 6.23 -4.99
CA GLY A 499 -14.25 5.99 -5.81
C GLY A 499 -14.23 4.73 -6.67
N GLU A 500 -13.38 4.75 -7.70
CA GLU A 500 -13.15 3.68 -8.68
C GLU A 500 -11.63 3.44 -8.84
N LEU A 501 -11.18 2.23 -8.53
CA LEU A 501 -9.79 1.80 -8.72
C LEU A 501 -9.75 0.60 -9.67
N ILE A 502 -9.13 0.79 -10.83
CA ILE A 502 -8.99 -0.23 -11.86
C ILE A 502 -8.01 -1.32 -11.37
N TRP A 503 -8.38 -2.58 -11.61
CA TRP A 503 -7.45 -3.70 -11.53
C TRP A 503 -6.95 -4.04 -12.93
N ASN A 504 -5.71 -3.69 -13.28
CA ASN A 504 -4.72 -3.05 -12.42
C ASN A 504 -3.98 -1.93 -13.16
N PHE A 505 -3.08 -1.25 -12.46
CA PHE A 505 -2.23 -0.26 -13.09
C PHE A 505 -1.37 -0.86 -14.21
N LYS A 506 -0.73 -2.00 -13.97
CA LYS A 506 0.24 -2.61 -14.89
C LYS A 506 0.28 -4.14 -14.74
N ASP A 507 0.49 -4.84 -15.85
CA ASP A 507 0.68 -6.31 -15.80
C ASP A 507 1.78 -6.68 -14.80
N PHE A 508 1.59 -7.82 -14.13
CA PHE A 508 2.50 -8.29 -13.08
C PHE A 508 2.53 -9.82 -13.05
N ASN A 509 3.59 -10.40 -12.49
CA ASN A 509 3.76 -11.85 -12.50
C ASN A 509 2.87 -12.58 -11.48
N THR A 510 2.39 -13.77 -11.86
CA THR A 510 1.60 -14.69 -11.05
C THR A 510 2.25 -16.08 -11.03
N PRO A 511 1.83 -17.00 -10.15
CA PRO A 511 2.12 -18.42 -10.35
C PRO A 511 1.63 -18.90 -11.73
N GLU A 512 2.21 -19.99 -12.21
CA GLU A 512 1.78 -20.62 -13.45
C GLU A 512 0.34 -21.16 -13.32
N GLY A 513 -0.49 -20.90 -14.31
CA GLY A 513 -1.86 -21.40 -14.35
C GLY A 513 -2.53 -21.14 -15.69
N PHE A 514 -3.44 -22.02 -16.10
CA PHE A 514 -4.09 -21.94 -17.42
C PHE A 514 -4.98 -20.69 -17.61
N LEU A 515 -5.43 -20.07 -16.51
CA LEU A 515 -6.18 -18.81 -16.52
C LEU A 515 -5.29 -17.55 -16.63
N ARG A 516 -3.97 -17.72 -16.68
CA ARG A 516 -2.98 -16.64 -16.69
C ARG A 516 -2.01 -16.89 -17.84
N PRO A 517 -2.05 -16.10 -18.93
CA PRO A 517 -1.10 -16.25 -20.03
C PRO A 517 0.28 -15.74 -19.60
N GLY A 518 0.99 -16.56 -18.82
CA GLY A 518 2.30 -16.27 -18.22
C GLY A 518 2.29 -15.27 -17.05
N LYS A 519 1.30 -14.39 -16.97
CA LYS A 519 1.19 -13.32 -15.96
C LYS A 519 -0.26 -12.84 -15.82
N ASN A 520 -0.54 -12.00 -14.82
CA ASN A 520 -1.81 -11.26 -14.79
C ASN A 520 -1.74 -10.11 -15.80
N CYS A 521 -2.59 -10.17 -16.83
CA CYS A 521 -2.60 -9.21 -17.94
C CYS A 521 -3.73 -8.19 -17.85
N LYS A 522 -4.28 -7.92 -16.65
CA LYS A 522 -5.36 -6.93 -16.47
C LYS A 522 -4.86 -5.49 -16.46
N GLY A 523 -3.56 -5.26 -16.57
CA GLY A 523 -3.00 -3.93 -16.56
C GLY A 523 -3.49 -3.09 -17.72
N ILE A 524 -3.76 -1.82 -17.45
CA ILE A 524 -3.91 -0.80 -18.51
C ILE A 524 -2.55 -0.43 -19.10
N PHE A 525 -1.47 -0.64 -18.35
CA PHE A 525 -0.11 -0.65 -18.84
C PHE A 525 0.43 -2.09 -18.92
N THR A 526 1.31 -2.34 -19.86
CA THR A 526 2.14 -3.55 -19.85
C THR A 526 3.09 -3.54 -18.66
N ARG A 527 3.70 -4.69 -18.35
CA ARG A 527 4.70 -4.82 -17.28
C ARG A 527 5.88 -3.84 -17.46
N ASN A 528 6.18 -3.48 -18.70
CA ASN A 528 7.23 -2.54 -19.11
C ASN A 528 6.74 -1.09 -19.22
N ARG A 529 5.57 -0.79 -18.63
CA ARG A 529 4.99 0.56 -18.54
C ARG A 529 4.63 1.17 -19.91
N GLN A 530 4.34 0.34 -20.92
CA GLN A 530 3.77 0.80 -22.18
C GLN A 530 2.24 0.82 -22.10
N PRO A 531 1.56 1.87 -22.58
CA PRO A 531 0.09 1.93 -22.55
C PRO A 531 -0.51 0.86 -23.46
N LYS A 532 -1.57 0.21 -22.99
CA LYS A 532 -2.55 -0.48 -23.86
C LYS A 532 -3.63 0.52 -24.27
N GLU A 533 -4.50 0.12 -25.20
CA GLU A 533 -5.62 0.96 -25.69
C GLU A 533 -6.46 1.53 -24.53
N SER A 534 -6.74 0.71 -23.53
CA SER A 534 -7.51 1.09 -22.34
C SER A 534 -6.90 2.26 -21.55
N ALA A 535 -5.58 2.45 -21.56
CA ALA A 535 -4.94 3.56 -20.84
C ALA A 535 -5.35 4.92 -21.43
N HIS A 536 -5.56 4.99 -22.75
CA HIS A 536 -6.00 6.20 -23.44
C HIS A 536 -7.48 6.50 -23.18
N LEU A 537 -8.32 5.47 -23.14
CA LEU A 537 -9.71 5.60 -22.69
C LEU A 537 -9.76 6.13 -21.24
N VAL A 538 -9.04 5.50 -20.32
CA VAL A 538 -9.03 5.87 -18.89
C VAL A 538 -8.57 7.31 -18.71
N LYS A 539 -7.53 7.74 -19.43
CA LYS A 539 -7.09 9.14 -19.42
C LYS A 539 -8.22 10.11 -19.80
N THR A 540 -9.01 9.77 -20.82
CA THR A 540 -10.16 10.58 -21.27
C THR A 540 -11.28 10.59 -20.23
N LEU A 541 -11.63 9.43 -19.67
CA LEU A 541 -12.64 9.31 -18.61
C LEU A 541 -12.24 10.12 -17.37
N TYR A 542 -11.01 9.98 -16.90
CA TYR A 542 -10.52 10.65 -15.70
C TYR A 542 -10.36 12.16 -15.87
N ALA A 543 -10.13 12.66 -17.09
CA ALA A 543 -10.16 14.10 -17.36
C ALA A 543 -11.56 14.70 -17.22
N ASN A 544 -12.61 13.92 -17.49
CA ASN A 544 -14.01 14.36 -17.40
C ASN A 544 -14.63 14.17 -16.02
N ILE A 545 -13.95 13.47 -15.11
CA ILE A 545 -14.39 13.28 -13.72
C ILE A 545 -13.73 14.34 -12.85
N SER A 546 -14.53 15.25 -12.30
CA SER A 546 -14.06 16.14 -11.23
C SER A 546 -13.54 15.32 -10.05
N SER A 547 -12.39 15.69 -9.49
CA SER A 547 -11.89 15.06 -8.25
C SER A 547 -12.79 15.36 -7.06
N TYR A 548 -13.62 16.40 -7.15
CA TYR A 548 -14.69 16.69 -6.19
C TYR A 548 -16.01 16.14 -6.66
N ILE A 549 -16.79 15.60 -5.71
CA ILE A 549 -18.19 15.30 -5.96
C ILE A 549 -18.91 16.64 -6.03
N LEU A 550 -19.33 17.05 -7.23
CA LEU A 550 -20.12 18.27 -7.43
C LEU A 550 -21.50 18.04 -6.80
N ASP A 551 -21.97 18.99 -6.00
CA ASP A 551 -23.36 19.00 -5.55
C ASP A 551 -24.28 19.07 -6.78
N SER A 552 -25.39 18.33 -6.73
CA SER A 552 -26.36 18.18 -7.83
C SER A 552 -26.97 19.49 -8.36
N ASN A 553 -26.66 20.64 -7.75
CA ASN A 553 -27.14 21.96 -8.13
C ASN A 553 -26.21 22.74 -9.08
N GLU A 554 -24.98 22.26 -9.37
CA GLU A 554 -24.02 22.99 -10.24
C GLU A 554 -23.80 22.39 -11.63
N VAL A 555 -24.51 21.32 -12.00
CA VAL A 555 -24.32 20.68 -13.31
C VAL A 555 -25.18 21.37 -14.39
N HIS A 556 -24.64 22.42 -15.00
CA HIS A 556 -25.05 22.80 -16.36
C HIS A 556 -24.49 21.75 -17.33
N VAL A 557 -25.34 20.80 -17.72
CA VAL A 557 -25.02 19.78 -18.73
C VAL A 557 -24.76 20.48 -20.07
N LYS A 558 -23.49 20.60 -20.45
CA LYS A 558 -23.12 20.68 -21.87
C LYS A 558 -23.13 19.26 -22.41
N HIS A 559 -24.19 18.90 -23.11
CA HIS A 559 -24.20 17.73 -23.99
C HIS A 559 -23.21 17.97 -25.14
N ASN A 560 -21.96 17.57 -24.95
CA ASN A 560 -21.06 17.37 -26.07
C ASN A 560 -21.14 15.89 -26.46
N HIS A 561 -21.52 15.66 -27.72
CA HIS A 561 -21.58 14.37 -28.38
C HIS A 561 -20.31 13.55 -28.15
N ILE A 562 -20.43 12.49 -27.34
CA ILE A 562 -19.54 11.33 -27.40
C ILE A 562 -20.36 10.26 -28.14
N GLY A 563 -20.41 10.41 -29.45
CA GLY A 563 -20.90 9.41 -30.38
C GLY A 563 -19.79 9.12 -31.38
N ASN A 564 -19.58 7.82 -31.64
CA ASN A 564 -18.63 7.23 -32.59
C ASN A 564 -17.22 6.97 -32.03
N PHE A 565 -17.13 6.01 -31.10
CA PHE A 565 -16.08 5.00 -31.13
C PHE A 565 -16.73 3.66 -30.80
N ILE A 566 -17.28 3.02 -31.84
CA ILE A 566 -17.49 1.58 -31.97
C ILE A 566 -16.96 1.22 -33.35
#